data_AF-A0A067E911-F1
#
_entry.id   AF-A0A067E911-F1
#
_cell.length_a   1.000
_cell.length_b   1.000
_cell.length_c   1.000
_cell.angle_alpha   90.00
_cell.angle_beta   90.00
_cell.angle_gamma   90.00
#
_symmetry.space_group_name_H-M   'P 1'
#
loop_
_entity.id
_entity.type
_entity.pdbx_description
1 polymer ?
#
loop_
_entity_poly.entity_id
_entity_poly.type
_entity_poly.pdbx_seq_one_letter_code
_entity_poly.pdbx_strand_id
1 'polypeptide(L)'
;TLPNISREEFELIFDELDDTHDFKINLDEFADLCNAIALRFQKEDVPSCFENLPSIYHSPFSEKLKAFIRSTKFGYMISIILIVNLVAVIVETTLDIQESSLQSVWQEVEFVFGWIYVLEMALKIYSYGFENYWRDGQNRFDFLVTWVIVIGETITLASPNGQTFLSNGEWIRYLLLARMLRLIRLLMHVQQYRGFVATFLTLIPSLMPYLGTIFCVQCIYCSLGVQIFGGIVNAGNAKLEETDLADDDYLLFNFNDYPNGMVTLFNLLVMGNWQVWMQSYKELTGTAWTLAYFVSFYLITVLLLLNLVIAFVLEAFFAEMELESSEKCEEEDKDGEPRERRRRVGTKTRSQKVDVLLHHMLSAELQKSCDS
;
A
#
# COMPACT_ATOMS: atom_id res chain seq x y z
N THR A 1 -15.61 25.22 -4.80
CA THR A 1 -15.45 26.67 -4.68
C THR A 1 -14.02 27.06 -4.36
N LEU A 2 -13.32 27.64 -5.34
CA LEU A 2 -12.14 28.48 -5.10
C LEU A 2 -12.42 29.40 -3.89
N PRO A 3 -11.50 29.51 -2.91
CA PRO A 3 -11.68 30.46 -1.81
C PRO A 3 -11.94 31.85 -2.38
N ASN A 4 -12.79 32.63 -1.71
CA ASN A 4 -13.05 34.02 -2.06
C ASN A 4 -11.79 34.84 -1.76
N ILE A 5 -10.81 34.79 -2.67
CA ILE A 5 -9.60 35.61 -2.58
C ILE A 5 -10.05 37.06 -2.75
N SER A 6 -9.76 37.89 -1.75
CA SER A 6 -10.05 39.32 -1.86
C SER A 6 -9.15 39.95 -2.92
N ARG A 7 -9.66 40.99 -3.61
CA ARG A 7 -8.95 41.62 -4.73
C ARG A 7 -7.56 42.15 -4.33
N GLU A 8 -7.45 42.66 -3.10
CA GLU A 8 -6.21 43.21 -2.54
C GLU A 8 -5.16 42.11 -2.29
N GLU A 9 -5.61 40.93 -1.87
CA GLU A 9 -4.72 39.78 -1.66
C GLU A 9 -4.29 39.14 -2.98
N PHE A 10 -5.15 39.14 -4.00
CA PHE A 10 -4.78 38.72 -5.34
C PHE A 10 -3.72 39.65 -5.95
N GLU A 11 -3.84 40.96 -5.74
CA GLU A 11 -2.85 41.96 -6.18
C GLU A 11 -1.50 41.77 -5.47
N LEU A 12 -1.48 41.45 -4.17
CA LEU A 12 -0.26 41.12 -3.41
C LEU A 12 0.43 39.82 -3.88
N ILE A 13 -0.35 38.79 -4.22
CA ILE A 13 0.19 37.55 -4.80
C ILE A 13 0.77 37.83 -6.18
N PHE A 14 0.07 38.63 -6.97
CA PHE A 14 0.49 39.00 -8.31
C PHE A 14 1.78 39.83 -8.29
N ASP A 15 1.90 40.81 -7.38
CA ASP A 15 3.10 41.63 -7.19
C ASP A 15 4.31 40.83 -6.68
N GLU A 16 4.12 39.78 -5.87
CA GLU A 16 5.24 38.92 -5.43
C GLU A 16 5.63 37.89 -6.51
N LEU A 17 4.72 37.53 -7.42
CA LEU A 17 5.01 36.63 -8.54
C LEU A 17 5.57 37.35 -9.77
N ASP A 18 5.19 38.60 -10.00
CA ASP A 18 5.66 39.43 -11.10
C ASP A 18 7.01 40.06 -10.74
N ASP A 19 8.08 39.25 -10.84
CA ASP A 19 9.46 39.70 -10.66
C ASP A 19 9.79 40.88 -11.61
N THR A 20 9.15 40.94 -12.77
CA THR A 20 9.32 41.98 -13.80
C THR A 20 8.57 43.29 -13.53
N HIS A 21 7.60 43.29 -12.61
CA HIS A 21 6.71 44.41 -12.29
C HIS A 21 6.05 45.03 -13.55
N ASP A 22 5.83 44.24 -14.60
CA ASP A 22 5.27 44.70 -15.88
C ASP A 22 3.77 44.38 -16.01
N PHE A 23 3.18 43.89 -14.93
CA PHE A 23 1.83 43.38 -14.81
C PHE A 23 1.52 42.19 -15.74
N LYS A 24 2.53 41.44 -16.18
CA LYS A 24 2.37 40.26 -17.04
C LYS A 24 3.11 39.07 -16.45
N ILE A 25 2.41 37.94 -16.41
CA ILE A 25 2.99 36.69 -15.93
C ILE A 25 3.68 35.98 -17.10
N ASN A 26 4.98 35.77 -16.99
CA ASN A 26 5.76 34.96 -17.92
C ASN A 26 5.45 33.46 -17.74
N LEU A 27 5.76 32.62 -18.73
CA LEU A 27 5.43 31.19 -18.68
C LEU A 27 6.01 30.48 -17.44
N ASP A 28 7.21 30.87 -17.00
CA ASP A 28 7.87 30.31 -15.82
C ASP A 28 7.24 30.79 -14.50
N GLU A 29 6.80 32.05 -14.43
CA GLU A 29 6.04 32.59 -13.28
C GLU A 29 4.65 31.95 -13.19
N PHE A 30 4.01 31.71 -14.34
CA PHE A 30 2.74 31.00 -14.42
C PHE A 30 2.88 29.54 -13.96
N ALA A 31 3.99 28.88 -14.33
CA ALA A 31 4.28 27.53 -13.87
C ALA A 31 4.48 27.48 -12.35
N ASP A 32 5.19 28.44 -11.78
CA ASP A 32 5.36 28.55 -10.33
C ASP A 32 4.06 28.89 -9.60
N LEU A 33 3.21 29.75 -10.17
CA LEU A 33 1.86 29.99 -9.65
C LEU A 33 1.05 28.71 -9.64
N CYS A 34 1.05 27.97 -10.75
CA CYS A 34 0.35 26.69 -10.87
C CYS A 34 0.85 25.68 -9.84
N ASN A 35 2.17 25.60 -9.61
CA ASN A 35 2.76 24.70 -8.62
C ASN A 35 2.41 25.11 -7.19
N ALA A 36 2.48 26.40 -6.86
CA ALA A 36 2.09 26.94 -5.56
C ALA A 36 0.58 26.70 -5.29
N ILE A 37 -0.25 26.90 -6.31
CA ILE A 37 -1.68 26.59 -6.23
C ILE A 37 -1.89 25.08 -6.05
N ALA A 38 -1.19 24.23 -6.81
CA ALA A 38 -1.35 22.78 -6.71
C ALA A 38 -0.91 22.22 -5.35
N LEU A 39 0.11 22.80 -4.72
CA LEU A 39 0.59 22.39 -3.39
C LEU A 39 -0.35 22.82 -2.26
N ARG A 40 -1.03 23.97 -2.39
CA ARG A 40 -1.83 24.55 -1.29
C ARG A 40 -3.33 24.41 -1.42
N PHE A 41 -3.85 24.38 -2.64
CA PHE A 41 -5.27 24.21 -2.85
C PHE A 41 -5.60 22.72 -2.77
N GLN A 42 -6.14 22.31 -1.63
CA GLN A 42 -6.75 20.99 -1.48
C GLN A 42 -7.74 20.79 -2.62
N LYS A 43 -7.52 19.75 -3.44
CA LYS A 43 -8.53 19.28 -4.41
C LYS A 43 -9.86 19.15 -3.68
N GLU A 44 -10.86 19.92 -4.11
CA GLU A 44 -12.23 19.84 -3.61
C GLU A 44 -12.76 18.42 -3.68
N ASP A 45 -13.57 18.08 -2.70
CA ASP A 45 -14.32 16.83 -2.70
C ASP A 45 -15.25 16.80 -3.91
N VAL A 46 -15.17 15.72 -4.69
CA VAL A 46 -16.03 15.55 -5.86
C VAL A 46 -17.46 15.33 -5.35
N PRO A 47 -18.48 15.96 -5.97
CA PRO A 47 -19.88 15.68 -5.65
C PRO A 47 -20.15 14.18 -5.74
N SER A 48 -20.86 13.65 -4.74
CA SER A 48 -21.11 12.22 -4.66
C SER A 48 -22.12 11.77 -5.71
N CYS A 49 -21.96 10.57 -6.29
CA CYS A 49 -22.94 10.00 -7.23
C CYS A 49 -24.38 9.93 -6.67
N PHE A 50 -24.52 9.95 -5.34
CA PHE A 50 -25.79 9.97 -4.63
C PHE A 50 -26.52 11.33 -4.67
N GLU A 51 -25.90 12.40 -5.17
CA GLU A 51 -26.58 13.67 -5.46
C GLU A 51 -27.67 13.53 -6.53
N ASN A 52 -27.59 12.49 -7.37
CA ASN A 52 -28.64 12.14 -8.34
C ASN A 52 -29.96 11.68 -7.68
N LEU A 53 -29.97 11.39 -6.36
CA LEU A 53 -31.15 11.07 -5.55
C LEU A 53 -31.32 12.07 -4.39
N PRO A 54 -31.70 13.32 -4.69
CA PRO A 54 -31.65 14.43 -3.74
C PRO A 54 -32.60 14.28 -2.53
N SER A 55 -33.73 13.58 -2.70
CA SER A 55 -34.74 13.42 -1.65
C SER A 55 -34.26 12.61 -0.45
N ILE A 56 -33.40 11.61 -0.68
CA ILE A 56 -32.84 10.75 0.37
C ILE A 56 -31.52 11.34 0.86
N TYR A 57 -30.70 11.89 -0.05
CA TYR A 57 -29.36 12.36 0.26
C TYR A 57 -29.33 13.64 1.09
N HIS A 58 -30.29 14.57 0.89
CA HIS A 58 -30.43 15.82 1.67
C HIS A 58 -31.41 15.71 2.85
N SER A 59 -31.91 14.51 3.14
CA SER A 59 -32.77 14.31 4.32
C SER A 59 -32.00 14.67 5.60
N PRO A 60 -32.67 15.27 6.62
CA PRO A 60 -32.03 15.61 7.89
C PRO A 60 -31.45 14.39 8.62
N PHE A 61 -31.97 13.19 8.32
CA PHE A 61 -31.41 11.93 8.81
C PHE A 61 -30.08 11.58 8.13
N SER A 62 -30.01 11.71 6.80
CA SER A 62 -28.80 11.47 6.01
C SER A 62 -27.68 12.42 6.42
N GLU A 63 -27.96 13.72 6.57
CA GLU A 63 -26.96 14.70 7.01
C GLU A 63 -26.43 14.42 8.42
N LYS A 64 -27.30 14.04 9.37
CA LYS A 64 -26.87 13.60 10.69
C LYS A 64 -26.00 12.33 10.64
N LEU A 65 -26.35 11.38 9.78
CA LEU A 65 -25.59 10.15 9.59
C LEU A 65 -24.20 10.44 8.99
N LYS A 66 -24.11 11.29 7.97
CA LYS A 66 -22.84 11.75 7.39
C LYS A 66 -21.98 12.46 8.44
N ALA A 67 -22.57 13.39 9.20
CA ALA A 67 -21.87 14.08 10.28
C ALA A 67 -21.34 13.11 11.34
N PHE A 68 -22.09 12.07 11.67
CA PHE A 68 -21.65 11.02 12.59
C PHE A 68 -20.50 10.18 12.01
N ILE A 69 -20.59 9.74 10.77
CA ILE A 69 -19.55 8.92 10.11
C ILE A 69 -18.23 9.70 9.94
N ARG A 70 -18.32 11.01 9.66
CA ARG A 70 -17.17 11.92 9.58
C ARG A 70 -16.57 12.26 10.95
N SER A 71 -17.26 11.94 12.05
CA SER A 71 -16.77 12.25 13.39
C SER A 71 -15.65 11.30 13.83
N THR A 72 -14.71 11.82 14.63
CA THR A 72 -13.64 11.03 15.26
C THR A 72 -14.18 9.91 16.16
N LYS A 73 -15.38 10.09 16.73
CA LYS A 73 -16.07 9.09 17.56
C LYS A 73 -16.37 7.81 16.79
N PHE A 74 -16.80 7.93 15.52
CA PHE A 74 -17.02 6.77 14.66
C PHE A 74 -15.71 6.00 14.42
N GLY A 75 -14.61 6.72 14.16
CA GLY A 75 -13.28 6.14 14.05
C GLY A 75 -12.87 5.33 15.28
N TYR A 76 -12.99 5.91 16.49
CA TYR A 76 -12.72 5.19 17.73
C TYR A 76 -13.63 3.98 17.94
N MET A 77 -14.91 4.07 17.59
CA MET A 77 -15.85 2.95 17.68
C MET A 77 -15.40 1.77 16.79
N ILE A 78 -15.04 2.04 15.54
CA ILE A 78 -14.54 1.01 14.62
C ILE A 78 -13.21 0.42 15.10
N SER A 79 -12.32 1.24 15.66
CA SER A 79 -11.05 0.77 16.24
C SER A 79 -11.27 -0.13 17.45
N ILE A 80 -12.24 0.17 18.32
CA ILE A 80 -12.61 -0.72 19.43
C ILE A 80 -13.17 -2.05 18.90
N ILE A 81 -14.05 -2.01 17.89
CA ILE A 81 -14.59 -3.21 17.25
C ILE A 81 -13.45 -4.07 16.67
N LEU A 82 -12.46 -3.45 16.03
CA LEU A 82 -11.28 -4.13 15.50
C LEU A 82 -10.46 -4.82 16.60
N ILE A 83 -10.26 -4.17 17.75
CA ILE A 83 -9.54 -4.76 18.88
C ILE A 83 -10.31 -5.95 19.47
N VAL A 84 -11.63 -5.84 19.59
CA VAL A 84 -12.46 -6.97 20.06
C VAL A 84 -12.41 -8.12 19.05
N ASN A 85 -12.47 -7.81 17.75
CA ASN A 85 -12.34 -8.81 16.70
C ASN A 85 -10.97 -9.50 16.72
N LEU A 86 -9.87 -8.78 17.00
CA LEU A 86 -8.55 -9.38 17.20
C LEU A 86 -8.56 -10.41 18.34
N VAL A 87 -9.16 -10.06 19.48
CA VAL A 87 -9.27 -11.00 20.61
C VAL A 87 -10.09 -12.22 20.21
N ALA A 88 -11.19 -12.04 19.48
CA ALA A 88 -12.00 -13.16 18.97
C ALA A 88 -11.18 -14.09 18.07
N VAL A 89 -10.40 -13.54 17.11
CA VAL A 89 -9.54 -14.33 16.20
C VAL A 89 -8.46 -15.09 16.96
N ILE A 90 -7.83 -14.46 17.97
CA ILE A 90 -6.82 -15.14 18.80
C ILE A 90 -7.48 -16.31 19.54
N VAL A 91 -8.64 -16.10 20.15
CA VAL A 91 -9.37 -17.14 20.87
C VAL A 91 -9.76 -18.28 19.92
N GLU A 92 -10.37 -17.97 18.76
CA GLU A 92 -10.74 -18.97 17.76
C GLU A 92 -9.52 -19.80 17.34
N THR A 93 -8.40 -19.15 17.01
CA THR A 93 -7.17 -19.82 16.59
C THR A 93 -6.64 -20.76 17.68
N THR A 94 -6.66 -20.33 18.95
CA THR A 94 -6.24 -21.21 20.06
C THR A 94 -7.18 -22.40 20.26
N LEU A 95 -8.48 -22.22 20.01
CA LEU A 95 -9.48 -23.27 20.13
C LEU A 95 -9.46 -24.26 18.96
N ASP A 96 -9.08 -23.82 17.75
CA ASP A 96 -8.83 -24.68 16.57
C ASP A 96 -7.65 -25.61 16.84
N ILE A 97 -6.55 -25.08 17.40
CA ILE A 97 -5.38 -25.89 17.82
C ILE A 97 -5.74 -26.92 18.90
N GLN A 98 -6.73 -26.62 19.75
CA GLN A 98 -7.18 -27.50 20.82
C GLN A 98 -8.30 -28.47 20.39
N GLU A 99 -8.70 -28.48 19.11
CA GLU A 99 -9.78 -29.33 18.55
C GLU A 99 -11.10 -29.27 19.37
N SER A 100 -11.43 -28.11 19.92
CA SER A 100 -12.60 -27.95 20.78
C SER A 100 -13.88 -27.69 19.97
N SER A 101 -15.01 -28.24 20.40
CA SER A 101 -16.32 -28.03 19.75
C SER A 101 -16.86 -26.59 19.87
N LEU A 102 -16.18 -25.71 20.60
CA LEU A 102 -16.55 -24.30 20.76
C LEU A 102 -16.18 -23.44 19.54
N GLN A 103 -15.40 -23.98 18.60
CA GLN A 103 -14.98 -23.29 17.38
C GLN A 103 -16.17 -22.77 16.55
N SER A 104 -17.23 -23.57 16.42
CA SER A 104 -18.41 -23.20 15.61
C SER A 104 -19.11 -21.94 16.12
N VAL A 105 -19.13 -21.72 17.43
CA VAL A 105 -19.73 -20.53 18.03
C VAL A 105 -18.91 -19.28 17.72
N TRP A 106 -17.58 -19.39 17.77
CA TRP A 106 -16.69 -18.28 17.46
C TRP A 106 -16.71 -17.94 15.96
N GLN A 107 -16.84 -18.93 15.08
CA GLN A 107 -17.01 -18.71 13.64
C GLN A 107 -18.25 -17.86 13.30
N GLU A 108 -19.38 -18.12 13.97
CA GLU A 108 -20.60 -17.30 13.81
C GLU A 108 -20.38 -15.85 14.29
N VAL A 109 -19.67 -15.67 15.40
CA VAL A 109 -19.31 -14.34 15.91
C VAL A 109 -18.42 -13.59 14.91
N GLU A 110 -17.48 -14.28 14.27
CA GLU A 110 -16.63 -13.68 13.24
C GLU A 110 -17.39 -13.31 11.97
N PHE A 111 -18.35 -14.13 11.56
CA PHE A 111 -19.25 -13.80 10.46
C PHE A 111 -20.02 -12.49 10.74
N VAL A 112 -20.49 -12.30 11.98
CA VAL A 112 -21.11 -11.03 12.40
C VAL A 112 -20.13 -9.86 12.29
N PHE A 113 -18.88 -10.03 12.72
CA PHE A 113 -17.85 -9.00 12.53
C PHE A 113 -17.64 -8.67 11.05
N GLY A 114 -17.60 -9.69 10.17
CA GLY A 114 -17.56 -9.52 8.71
C GLY A 114 -18.62 -8.53 8.22
N TRP A 115 -19.88 -8.73 8.61
CA TRP A 115 -20.99 -7.84 8.25
C TRP A 115 -20.87 -6.43 8.81
N ILE A 116 -20.32 -6.27 10.02
CA ILE A 116 -20.07 -4.94 10.60
C ILE A 116 -19.09 -4.14 9.70
N TYR A 117 -18.06 -4.78 9.16
CA TYR A 117 -17.10 -4.12 8.26
C TYR A 117 -17.71 -3.82 6.88
N VAL A 118 -18.56 -4.69 6.36
CA VAL A 118 -19.32 -4.40 5.14
C VAL A 118 -20.22 -3.18 5.33
N LEU A 119 -20.89 -3.11 6.49
CA LEU A 119 -21.72 -1.97 6.84
C LEU A 119 -20.88 -0.70 6.99
N GLU A 120 -19.74 -0.76 7.67
CA GLU A 120 -18.80 0.36 7.79
C GLU A 120 -18.37 0.88 6.41
N MET A 121 -17.95 -0.02 5.52
CA MET A 121 -17.55 0.31 4.16
C MET A 121 -18.70 0.99 3.39
N ALA A 122 -19.91 0.43 3.46
CA ALA A 122 -21.08 0.99 2.79
C ALA A 122 -21.44 2.39 3.33
N LEU A 123 -21.38 2.58 4.65
CA LEU A 123 -21.62 3.87 5.30
C LEU A 123 -20.57 4.91 4.89
N LYS A 124 -19.29 4.53 4.82
CA LYS A 124 -18.22 5.42 4.35
C LYS A 124 -18.39 5.81 2.89
N ILE A 125 -18.67 4.87 2.00
CA ILE A 125 -18.92 5.14 0.58
C ILE A 125 -20.13 6.07 0.42
N TYR A 126 -21.19 5.85 1.21
CA TYR A 126 -22.36 6.72 1.22
C TYR A 126 -22.05 8.14 1.73
N SER A 127 -21.21 8.28 2.76
CA SER A 127 -20.92 9.57 3.39
C SER A 127 -19.87 10.43 2.69
N TYR A 128 -18.87 9.80 2.06
CA TYR A 128 -17.79 10.50 1.36
C TYR A 128 -18.03 10.59 -0.15
N GLY A 129 -18.80 9.65 -0.71
CA GLY A 129 -18.86 9.43 -2.15
C GLY A 129 -17.75 8.49 -2.61
N PHE A 130 -18.00 7.74 -3.69
CA PHE A 130 -17.07 6.71 -4.16
C PHE A 130 -15.70 7.25 -4.55
N GLU A 131 -15.64 8.40 -5.24
CA GLU A 131 -14.37 8.99 -5.68
C GLU A 131 -13.53 9.50 -4.51
N ASN A 132 -14.14 10.20 -3.54
CA ASN A 132 -13.43 10.70 -2.36
C ASN A 132 -13.00 9.54 -1.46
N TYR A 133 -13.80 8.48 -1.37
CA TYR A 133 -13.42 7.25 -0.69
C TYR A 133 -12.19 6.58 -1.34
N TRP A 134 -12.16 6.50 -2.67
CA TRP A 134 -11.06 5.87 -3.42
C TRP A 134 -9.77 6.71 -3.44
N ARG A 135 -9.86 8.02 -3.18
CA ARG A 135 -8.70 8.91 -3.08
C ARG A 135 -7.79 8.57 -1.89
N ASP A 136 -8.36 8.05 -0.81
CA ASP A 136 -7.61 7.65 0.38
C ASP A 136 -7.05 6.22 0.26
N GLY A 137 -5.73 6.08 0.42
CA GLY A 137 -5.03 4.80 0.36
C GLY A 137 -5.54 3.79 1.39
N GLN A 138 -5.87 4.25 2.59
CA GLN A 138 -6.38 3.41 3.68
C GLN A 138 -7.74 2.80 3.32
N ASN A 139 -8.62 3.60 2.72
CA ASN A 139 -9.96 3.18 2.32
C ASN A 139 -9.92 2.22 1.12
N ARG A 140 -9.00 2.41 0.17
CA ARG A 140 -8.78 1.45 -0.93
C ARG A 140 -8.37 0.06 -0.41
N PHE A 141 -7.42 0.01 0.51
CA PHE A 141 -6.97 -1.25 1.12
C PHE A 141 -8.12 -1.94 1.86
N ASP A 142 -8.86 -1.20 2.69
CA ASP A 142 -9.99 -1.73 3.44
C ASP A 142 -11.13 -2.24 2.56
N PHE A 143 -11.38 -1.55 1.44
CA PHE A 143 -12.33 -1.99 0.43
C PHE A 143 -11.92 -3.34 -0.17
N LEU A 144 -10.67 -3.46 -0.63
CA LEU A 144 -10.18 -4.70 -1.21
C LEU A 144 -10.25 -5.86 -0.22
N VAL A 145 -9.79 -5.66 1.02
CA VAL A 145 -9.82 -6.68 2.07
C VAL A 145 -11.25 -7.10 2.38
N THR A 146 -12.17 -6.13 2.52
CA THR A 146 -13.58 -6.42 2.81
C THR A 146 -14.25 -7.18 1.68
N TRP A 147 -13.97 -6.84 0.42
CA TRP A 147 -14.48 -7.58 -0.73
C TRP A 147 -13.94 -9.00 -0.81
N VAL A 148 -12.64 -9.21 -0.56
CA VAL A 148 -12.04 -10.57 -0.52
C VAL A 148 -12.74 -11.43 0.54
N ILE A 149 -13.01 -10.87 1.72
CA ILE A 149 -13.71 -11.58 2.80
C ILE A 149 -15.16 -11.89 2.42
N VAL A 150 -15.91 -10.93 1.88
CA VAL A 150 -17.31 -11.15 1.45
C VAL A 150 -17.41 -12.20 0.35
N ILE A 151 -16.52 -12.14 -0.65
CA ILE A 151 -16.48 -13.13 -1.73
C ILE A 151 -16.16 -14.51 -1.14
N GLY A 152 -15.16 -14.61 -0.26
CA GLY A 152 -14.82 -15.83 0.44
C GLY A 152 -16.00 -16.42 1.21
N GLU A 153 -16.67 -15.61 2.03
CA GLU A 153 -17.84 -16.03 2.81
C GLU A 153 -19.01 -16.46 1.91
N THR A 154 -19.27 -15.72 0.83
CA THR A 154 -20.33 -16.08 -0.14
C THR A 154 -20.04 -17.43 -0.79
N ILE A 155 -18.78 -17.72 -1.15
CA ILE A 155 -18.37 -19.00 -1.72
C ILE A 155 -18.57 -20.13 -0.69
N THR A 156 -18.20 -19.91 0.57
CA THR A 156 -18.39 -20.91 1.63
C THR A 156 -19.87 -21.25 1.87
N LEU A 157 -20.76 -20.24 1.80
CA LEU A 157 -22.21 -20.44 1.95
C LEU A 157 -22.85 -21.08 0.72
N ALA A 158 -22.38 -20.74 -0.48
CA ALA A 158 -22.94 -21.23 -1.74
C ALA A 158 -22.51 -22.66 -2.09
N SER A 159 -21.42 -23.17 -1.51
CA SER A 159 -20.94 -24.54 -1.73
C SER A 159 -20.80 -25.35 -0.42
N PRO A 160 -21.91 -25.77 0.22
CA PRO A 160 -21.85 -26.63 1.40
C PRO A 160 -21.36 -28.07 1.09
N ASN A 161 -21.48 -28.50 -0.17
CA ASN A 161 -21.26 -29.89 -0.61
C ASN A 161 -20.07 -30.04 -1.58
N GLY A 162 -18.85 -29.75 -1.10
CA GLY A 162 -17.65 -30.56 -1.35
C GLY A 162 -17.30 -31.05 -2.77
N GLN A 163 -17.32 -30.20 -3.81
CA GLN A 163 -16.75 -30.57 -5.12
C GLN A 163 -15.92 -29.51 -5.82
N THR A 164 -15.69 -28.34 -5.21
CA THR A 164 -14.75 -27.36 -5.76
C THR A 164 -13.46 -27.38 -4.95
N PHE A 165 -12.34 -27.10 -5.61
CA PHE A 165 -11.01 -26.85 -5.03
C PHE A 165 -11.02 -25.84 -3.85
N LEU A 166 -12.17 -25.16 -3.64
CA LEU A 166 -12.48 -24.08 -2.70
C LEU A 166 -13.23 -24.53 -1.43
N SER A 167 -13.64 -25.79 -1.31
CA SER A 167 -14.48 -26.32 -0.21
C SER A 167 -13.71 -27.04 0.89
N ASN A 168 -12.37 -27.08 0.82
CA ASN A 168 -11.56 -27.67 1.89
C ASN A 168 -11.41 -26.64 3.03
N GLY A 169 -11.45 -27.09 4.29
CA GLY A 169 -11.33 -26.23 5.48
C GLY A 169 -10.09 -25.30 5.51
N GLU A 170 -9.12 -25.54 4.62
CA GLU A 170 -8.00 -24.65 4.35
C GLU A 170 -8.42 -23.26 3.84
N TRP A 171 -9.52 -23.13 3.09
CA TRP A 171 -10.01 -21.82 2.61
C TRP A 171 -10.53 -20.94 3.74
N ILE A 172 -11.17 -21.55 4.74
CA ILE A 172 -11.56 -20.84 5.95
C ILE A 172 -10.30 -20.31 6.64
N ARG A 173 -9.22 -21.09 6.72
CA ARG A 173 -7.93 -20.64 7.26
C ARG A 173 -7.31 -19.48 6.47
N TYR A 174 -7.41 -19.49 5.14
CA TYR A 174 -6.94 -18.35 4.33
C TYR A 174 -7.79 -17.09 4.53
N LEU A 175 -9.10 -17.22 4.75
CA LEU A 175 -9.98 -16.10 5.10
C LEU A 175 -9.65 -15.54 6.49
N LEU A 176 -9.30 -16.40 7.46
CA LEU A 176 -8.78 -15.98 8.77
C LEU A 176 -7.48 -15.15 8.62
N LEU A 177 -6.55 -15.58 7.76
CA LEU A 177 -5.33 -14.80 7.47
C LEU A 177 -5.64 -13.46 6.79
N ALA A 178 -6.59 -13.43 5.87
CA ALA A 178 -7.02 -12.18 5.24
C ALA A 178 -7.67 -11.21 6.26
N ARG A 179 -8.36 -11.72 7.29
CA ARG A 179 -8.90 -10.90 8.39
C ARG A 179 -7.78 -10.24 9.20
N MET A 180 -6.65 -10.92 9.41
CA MET A 180 -5.48 -10.35 10.10
C MET A 180 -4.87 -9.15 9.36
N LEU A 181 -5.05 -9.04 8.04
CA LEU A 181 -4.63 -7.86 7.27
C LEU A 181 -5.29 -6.57 7.76
N ARG A 182 -6.51 -6.65 8.33
CA ARG A 182 -7.18 -5.48 8.93
C ARG A 182 -6.43 -4.91 10.13
N LEU A 183 -5.57 -5.69 10.80
CA LEU A 183 -4.74 -5.21 11.91
C LEU A 183 -3.72 -4.16 11.48
N ILE A 184 -3.35 -4.12 10.19
CA ILE A 184 -2.52 -3.05 9.64
C ILE A 184 -3.20 -1.68 9.87
N ARG A 185 -4.54 -1.61 9.89
CA ARG A 185 -5.32 -0.41 10.24
C ARG A 185 -5.04 0.07 11.67
N LEU A 186 -4.87 -0.85 12.62
CA LEU A 186 -4.55 -0.52 14.01
C LEU A 186 -3.17 0.15 14.08
N LEU A 187 -2.22 -0.35 13.29
CA LEU A 187 -0.88 0.21 13.21
C LEU A 187 -0.90 1.66 12.70
N MET A 188 -1.79 1.99 11.76
CA MET A 188 -1.94 3.36 11.26
C MET A 188 -2.62 4.33 12.23
N HIS A 189 -3.32 3.85 13.26
CA HIS A 189 -3.87 4.70 14.33
C HIS A 189 -2.79 5.20 15.29
N VAL A 190 -1.67 4.48 15.40
CA VAL A 190 -0.56 4.86 16.26
C VAL A 190 0.29 5.88 15.53
N GLN A 191 0.36 7.11 16.04
CA GLN A 191 1.08 8.23 15.41
C GLN A 191 2.54 7.88 15.03
N GLN A 192 3.21 7.07 15.85
CA GLN A 192 4.60 6.64 15.62
C GLN A 192 4.75 5.71 14.40
N TYR A 193 3.77 4.82 14.16
CA TYR A 193 3.80 3.90 13.03
C TYR A 193 3.11 4.45 11.79
N ARG A 194 2.26 5.48 11.93
CA ARG A 194 1.55 6.10 10.81
C ARG A 194 2.51 6.58 9.73
N GLY A 195 3.58 7.29 10.10
CA GLY A 195 4.61 7.75 9.17
C GLY A 195 5.24 6.56 8.44
N PHE A 196 5.79 5.60 9.19
CA PHE A 196 6.42 4.40 8.64
C PHE A 196 5.51 3.61 7.67
N VAL A 197 4.25 3.36 8.04
CA VAL A 197 3.31 2.60 7.21
C VAL A 197 2.89 3.42 5.98
N ALA A 198 2.68 4.73 6.13
CA ALA A 198 2.34 5.60 5.01
C ALA A 198 3.48 5.62 3.98
N THR A 199 4.72 5.85 4.43
CA THR A 199 5.92 5.77 3.59
C THR A 199 6.06 4.41 2.95
N PHE A 200 5.89 3.32 3.71
CA PHE A 200 5.98 1.98 3.13
C PHE A 200 4.94 1.75 2.02
N LEU A 201 3.69 2.18 2.23
CA LEU A 201 2.61 2.06 1.25
C LEU A 201 2.80 2.99 0.04
N THR A 202 3.44 4.14 0.18
CA THR A 202 3.80 5.02 -0.94
C THR A 202 5.00 4.48 -1.73
N LEU A 203 5.91 3.76 -1.07
CA LEU A 203 7.04 3.09 -1.72
C LEU A 203 6.65 1.86 -2.54
N ILE A 204 5.61 1.11 -2.14
CA ILE A 204 5.18 -0.10 -2.86
C ILE A 204 4.92 0.18 -4.36
N PRO A 205 4.08 1.16 -4.77
CA PRO A 205 3.87 1.48 -6.18
C PRO A 205 5.16 1.85 -6.91
N SER A 206 6.05 2.60 -6.26
CA SER A 206 7.32 3.03 -6.82
C SER A 206 8.31 1.87 -7.01
N LEU A 207 8.19 0.81 -6.20
CA LEU A 207 8.96 -0.43 -6.32
C LEU A 207 8.42 -1.38 -7.41
N MET A 208 7.14 -1.29 -7.75
CA MET A 208 6.49 -2.22 -8.70
C MET A 208 7.18 -2.32 -10.07
N PRO A 209 7.67 -1.23 -10.71
CA PRO A 209 8.40 -1.33 -11.97
C PRO A 209 9.68 -2.18 -11.88
N TYR A 210 10.42 -2.04 -10.77
CA TYR A 210 11.67 -2.77 -10.55
C TYR A 210 11.40 -4.25 -10.22
N LEU A 211 10.43 -4.51 -9.34
CA LEU A 211 9.98 -5.87 -9.04
C LEU A 211 9.40 -6.56 -10.29
N GLY A 212 8.64 -5.82 -11.11
CA GLY A 212 8.14 -6.28 -12.40
C GLY A 212 9.27 -6.61 -13.39
N THR A 213 10.35 -5.82 -13.39
CA THR A 213 11.53 -6.10 -14.23
C THR A 213 12.22 -7.40 -13.80
N ILE A 214 12.42 -7.61 -12.49
CA ILE A 214 12.93 -8.88 -11.95
C ILE A 214 12.00 -10.04 -12.35
N PHE A 215 10.69 -9.87 -12.18
CA PHE A 215 9.70 -10.89 -12.54
C PHE A 215 9.72 -11.23 -14.04
N CYS A 216 9.88 -10.25 -14.92
CA CYS A 216 10.02 -10.50 -16.36
C CYS A 216 11.29 -11.30 -16.69
N VAL A 217 12.42 -10.97 -16.07
CA VAL A 217 13.67 -11.74 -16.21
C VAL A 217 13.49 -13.16 -15.69
N GLN A 218 12.80 -13.33 -14.56
CA GLN A 218 12.44 -14.64 -14.01
C GLN A 218 11.61 -15.47 -14.99
N CYS A 219 10.60 -14.88 -15.65
CA CYS A 219 9.80 -15.56 -16.67
C CYS A 219 10.64 -16.04 -17.87
N ILE A 220 11.60 -15.24 -18.32
CA ILE A 220 12.52 -15.61 -19.41
C ILE A 220 13.40 -16.78 -18.97
N TYR A 221 14.03 -16.68 -17.79
CA TYR A 221 14.86 -17.74 -17.25
C TYR A 221 14.07 -19.02 -16.97
N CYS A 222 12.82 -18.91 -16.53
CA CYS A 222 11.94 -20.06 -16.31
C CYS A 222 11.65 -20.78 -17.62
N SER A 223 11.33 -20.03 -18.67
CA SER A 223 11.10 -20.60 -20.02
C SER A 223 12.35 -21.32 -20.55
N LEU A 224 13.53 -20.71 -20.37
CA LEU A 224 14.81 -21.34 -20.73
C LEU A 224 15.09 -22.58 -19.87
N GLY A 225 14.85 -22.50 -18.57
CA GLY A 225 15.09 -23.59 -17.62
C GLY A 225 14.22 -24.80 -17.93
N VAL A 226 12.93 -24.60 -18.23
CA VAL A 226 12.03 -25.69 -18.63
C VAL A 226 12.47 -26.32 -19.96
N GLN A 227 12.94 -25.52 -20.93
CA GLN A 227 13.40 -26.05 -22.22
C GLN A 227 14.73 -26.83 -22.13
N ILE A 228 15.65 -26.40 -21.24
CA ILE A 228 16.97 -27.02 -21.10
C ILE A 228 16.94 -28.19 -20.12
N PHE A 229 16.19 -28.05 -19.02
CA PHE A 229 16.21 -28.95 -17.87
C PHE A 229 14.91 -29.74 -17.64
N GLY A 230 13.91 -29.54 -18.49
CA GLY A 230 12.61 -30.20 -18.37
C GLY A 230 12.75 -31.73 -18.39
N GLY A 231 12.17 -32.38 -17.39
CA GLY A 231 12.12 -33.84 -17.28
C GLY A 231 13.39 -34.51 -16.77
N ILE A 232 14.42 -33.73 -16.38
CA ILE A 232 15.68 -34.27 -15.84
C ILE A 232 15.52 -34.74 -14.39
N VAL A 233 14.75 -33.98 -13.59
CA VAL A 233 14.48 -34.25 -12.17
C VAL A 233 13.22 -35.11 -12.06
N ASN A 234 13.33 -36.38 -12.43
CA ASN A 234 12.23 -37.34 -12.39
C ASN A 234 12.66 -38.60 -11.64
N ALA A 235 11.72 -39.24 -10.94
CA ALA A 235 11.97 -40.46 -10.16
C ALA A 235 12.54 -41.64 -10.97
N GLY A 236 12.50 -41.58 -12.30
CA GLY A 236 13.11 -42.58 -13.19
C GLY A 236 14.60 -42.36 -13.49
N ASN A 237 15.22 -41.29 -12.99
CA ASN A 237 16.63 -41.00 -13.24
C ASN A 237 17.52 -41.53 -12.10
N ALA A 238 18.23 -42.63 -12.35
CA ALA A 238 19.08 -43.29 -11.35
C ALA A 238 20.21 -42.39 -10.79
N LYS A 239 20.63 -41.36 -11.54
CA LYS A 239 21.64 -40.40 -11.07
C LYS A 239 21.10 -39.40 -10.05
N LEU A 240 19.77 -39.30 -9.91
CA LEU A 240 19.12 -38.34 -9.02
C LEU A 240 19.34 -38.69 -7.54
N GLU A 241 19.25 -39.98 -7.20
CA GLU A 241 19.44 -40.48 -5.84
C GLU A 241 20.87 -40.29 -5.32
N GLU A 242 21.83 -40.03 -6.20
CA GLU A 242 23.24 -39.76 -5.85
C GLU A 242 23.52 -38.26 -5.68
N THR A 243 22.54 -37.38 -5.90
CA THR A 243 22.73 -35.92 -5.81
C THR A 243 22.15 -35.34 -4.53
N ASP A 244 22.79 -34.29 -4.02
CA ASP A 244 22.35 -33.52 -2.85
C ASP A 244 20.87 -33.02 -2.95
N LEU A 245 20.29 -32.92 -4.16
CA LEU A 245 18.87 -32.59 -4.35
C LEU A 245 17.91 -33.62 -3.74
N ALA A 246 18.28 -34.91 -3.74
CA ALA A 246 17.48 -35.97 -3.15
C ALA A 246 17.67 -36.03 -1.64
N ASP A 247 18.90 -35.79 -1.16
CA ASP A 247 19.25 -35.79 0.27
C ASP A 247 18.61 -34.63 1.03
N ASP A 248 18.51 -33.45 0.40
CA ASP A 248 17.91 -32.25 1.01
C ASP A 248 16.39 -32.11 0.76
N ASP A 249 15.73 -33.12 0.18
CA ASP A 249 14.29 -33.12 -0.17
C ASP A 249 13.88 -31.95 -1.08
N TYR A 250 14.77 -31.52 -1.98
CA TYR A 250 14.55 -30.43 -2.93
C TYR A 250 13.95 -30.87 -4.27
N LEU A 251 13.42 -32.09 -4.35
CA LEU A 251 12.85 -32.67 -5.56
C LEU A 251 11.66 -31.87 -6.10
N LEU A 252 10.93 -31.15 -5.23
CA LEU A 252 9.82 -30.27 -5.63
C LEU A 252 10.31 -28.99 -6.36
N PHE A 253 11.53 -28.55 -6.07
CA PHE A 253 12.15 -27.37 -6.67
C PHE A 253 12.91 -27.74 -7.95
N ASN A 254 12.14 -28.00 -9.01
CA ASN A 254 12.64 -28.43 -10.31
C ASN A 254 12.13 -27.55 -11.47
N PHE A 255 12.69 -27.78 -12.65
CA PHE A 255 12.29 -27.15 -13.91
C PHE A 255 11.42 -28.04 -14.81
N ASN A 256 10.70 -29.02 -14.25
CA ASN A 256 9.82 -29.88 -15.06
C ASN A 256 8.57 -29.14 -15.54
N ASP A 257 8.05 -28.25 -14.70
CA ASP A 257 6.87 -27.43 -14.98
C ASP A 257 7.17 -25.96 -14.76
N TYR A 258 6.44 -25.08 -15.45
CA TYR A 258 6.63 -23.63 -15.34
C TYR A 258 6.42 -23.09 -13.91
N PRO A 259 5.37 -23.47 -13.15
CA PRO A 259 5.21 -23.00 -11.77
C PRO A 259 6.34 -23.46 -10.84
N ASN A 260 6.76 -24.73 -10.95
CA ASN A 260 7.88 -25.26 -10.16
C ASN A 260 9.19 -24.55 -10.51
N GLY A 261 9.42 -24.27 -11.80
CA GLY A 261 10.56 -23.50 -12.27
C GLY A 261 10.56 -22.07 -11.71
N MET A 262 9.40 -21.42 -11.64
CA MET A 262 9.27 -20.09 -11.06
C MET A 262 9.60 -20.08 -9.56
N VAL A 263 9.09 -21.04 -8.78
CA VAL A 263 9.42 -21.18 -7.35
C VAL A 263 10.91 -21.51 -7.15
N THR A 264 11.46 -22.38 -7.99
CA THR A 264 12.89 -22.73 -7.97
C THR A 264 13.75 -21.50 -8.21
N LEU A 265 13.42 -20.68 -9.21
CA LEU A 265 14.15 -19.45 -9.47
C LEU A 265 13.94 -18.37 -8.40
N PHE A 266 12.81 -18.39 -7.69
CA PHE A 266 12.63 -17.56 -6.51
C PHE A 266 13.58 -17.98 -5.38
N ASN A 267 13.76 -19.28 -5.13
CA ASN A 267 14.77 -19.75 -4.17
C ASN A 267 16.19 -19.35 -4.59
N LEU A 268 16.50 -19.45 -5.89
CA LEU A 268 17.78 -18.98 -6.43
C LEU A 268 17.96 -17.45 -6.28
N LEU A 269 16.89 -16.65 -6.39
CA LEU A 269 16.90 -15.21 -6.17
C LEU A 269 17.21 -14.85 -4.72
N VAL A 270 16.62 -15.58 -3.77
CA VAL A 270 16.84 -15.40 -2.32
C VAL A 270 18.25 -15.85 -1.90
N MET A 271 18.98 -16.54 -2.79
CA MET A 271 20.35 -17.04 -2.57
C MET A 271 20.48 -18.08 -1.45
N GLY A 272 19.37 -18.69 -1.02
CA GLY A 272 19.38 -19.80 -0.06
C GLY A 272 19.79 -21.10 -0.75
N ASN A 273 20.89 -21.72 -0.32
CA ASN A 273 21.39 -23.02 -0.82
C ASN A 273 21.51 -23.17 -2.35
N TRP A 274 21.63 -22.08 -3.10
CA TRP A 274 21.61 -22.05 -4.57
C TRP A 274 22.67 -22.95 -5.22
N GLN A 275 23.78 -23.20 -4.53
CA GLN A 275 24.85 -24.09 -4.98
C GLN A 275 24.41 -25.54 -5.17
N VAL A 276 23.41 -26.01 -4.39
CA VAL A 276 22.88 -27.38 -4.47
C VAL A 276 22.25 -27.60 -5.84
N TRP A 277 21.32 -26.73 -6.25
CA TRP A 277 20.73 -26.78 -7.59
C TRP A 277 21.80 -26.69 -8.68
N MET A 278 22.74 -25.75 -8.58
CA MET A 278 23.77 -25.57 -9.60
C MET A 278 24.63 -26.83 -9.78
N GLN A 279 25.08 -27.45 -8.68
CA GLN A 279 25.93 -28.63 -8.72
C GLN A 279 25.15 -29.88 -9.15
N SER A 280 23.96 -30.11 -8.60
CA SER A 280 23.14 -31.26 -8.97
C SER A 280 22.69 -31.19 -10.43
N TYR A 281 22.32 -30.02 -10.96
CA TYR A 281 21.98 -29.90 -12.39
C TYR A 281 23.17 -30.14 -13.32
N LYS A 282 24.40 -29.79 -12.90
CA LYS A 282 25.62 -30.13 -13.64
C LYS A 282 25.86 -31.64 -13.66
N GLU A 283 25.65 -32.33 -12.54
CA GLU A 283 25.81 -33.78 -12.44
C GLU A 283 24.75 -34.54 -13.24
N LEU A 284 23.51 -34.04 -13.20
CA LEU A 284 22.38 -34.62 -13.93
C LEU A 284 22.49 -34.45 -15.45
N THR A 285 22.94 -33.29 -15.94
CA THR A 285 23.16 -33.08 -17.39
C THR A 285 24.50 -33.66 -17.86
N GLY A 286 25.47 -33.82 -16.95
CA GLY A 286 26.84 -34.25 -17.26
C GLY A 286 27.66 -33.19 -18.02
N THR A 287 27.16 -31.94 -18.14
CA THR A 287 27.83 -30.89 -18.92
C THR A 287 28.12 -29.65 -18.07
N ALA A 288 29.34 -29.11 -18.20
CA ALA A 288 29.73 -27.90 -17.49
C ALA A 288 29.00 -26.63 -18.00
N TRP A 289 28.43 -26.68 -19.22
CA TRP A 289 27.65 -25.58 -19.79
C TRP A 289 26.40 -25.24 -18.98
N THR A 290 25.87 -26.20 -18.21
CA THR A 290 24.78 -25.97 -17.26
C THR A 290 25.14 -24.93 -16.19
N LEU A 291 26.40 -24.84 -15.79
CA LEU A 291 26.86 -23.81 -14.83
C LEU A 291 26.68 -22.40 -15.37
N ALA A 292 26.80 -22.21 -16.69
CA ALA A 292 26.64 -20.89 -17.31
C ALA A 292 25.22 -20.35 -17.13
N TYR A 293 24.20 -21.21 -17.09
CA TYR A 293 22.82 -20.81 -16.79
C TYR A 293 22.72 -20.19 -15.39
N PHE A 294 23.16 -20.91 -14.36
CA PHE A 294 23.09 -20.45 -12.96
C PHE A 294 23.97 -19.22 -12.70
N VAL A 295 25.19 -19.20 -13.25
CA VAL A 295 26.10 -18.05 -13.12
C VAL A 295 25.52 -16.83 -13.83
N SER A 296 24.98 -16.97 -15.05
CA SER A 296 24.36 -15.84 -15.76
C SER A 296 23.15 -15.29 -15.00
N PHE A 297 22.32 -16.17 -14.44
CA PHE A 297 21.18 -15.78 -13.60
C PHE A 297 21.63 -15.00 -12.36
N TYR A 298 22.67 -15.47 -11.67
CA TYR A 298 23.23 -14.78 -10.51
C TYR A 298 23.75 -13.39 -10.87
N LEU A 299 24.51 -13.26 -11.96
CA LEU A 299 25.05 -11.97 -12.40
C LEU A 299 23.93 -10.98 -12.76
N ILE A 300 22.93 -11.40 -13.52
CA ILE A 300 21.87 -10.52 -14.00
C ILE A 300 20.88 -10.19 -12.88
N THR A 301 20.39 -11.18 -12.16
CA THR A 301 19.29 -10.96 -11.21
C THR A 301 19.78 -10.52 -9.84
N VAL A 302 20.83 -11.14 -9.31
CA VAL A 302 21.29 -10.87 -7.94
C VAL A 302 22.28 -9.72 -7.90
N LEU A 303 23.35 -9.76 -8.71
CA LEU A 303 24.35 -8.68 -8.66
C LEU A 303 23.88 -7.37 -9.31
N LEU A 304 23.05 -7.44 -10.35
CA LEU A 304 22.57 -6.25 -11.04
C LEU A 304 21.19 -5.82 -10.52
N LEU A 305 20.14 -6.62 -10.75
CA LEU A 305 18.77 -6.17 -10.48
C LEU A 305 18.44 -6.03 -8.99
N LEU A 306 18.84 -6.97 -8.14
CA LEU A 306 18.58 -6.89 -6.70
C LEU A 306 19.32 -5.70 -6.06
N ASN A 307 20.58 -5.49 -6.44
CA ASN A 307 21.34 -4.31 -5.99
C ASN A 307 20.74 -2.99 -6.49
N LEU A 308 20.15 -2.97 -7.69
CA LEU A 308 19.41 -1.81 -8.20
C LEU A 308 18.16 -1.55 -7.36
N VAL A 309 17.39 -2.58 -6.99
CA VAL A 309 16.25 -2.45 -6.08
C VAL A 309 16.68 -1.91 -4.72
N ILE A 310 17.76 -2.44 -4.15
CA ILE A 310 18.30 -1.98 -2.86
C ILE A 310 18.69 -0.51 -2.94
N ALA A 311 19.38 -0.10 -4.00
CA ALA A 311 19.76 1.30 -4.20
C ALA A 311 18.53 2.21 -4.28
N PHE A 312 17.50 1.81 -5.03
CA PHE A 312 16.26 2.57 -5.15
C PHE A 312 15.49 2.66 -3.81
N VAL A 313 15.39 1.56 -3.06
CA VAL A 313 14.74 1.57 -1.73
C VAL A 313 15.45 2.54 -0.79
N LEU A 314 16.78 2.55 -0.79
CA LEU A 314 17.58 3.45 0.04
C LEU A 314 17.37 4.91 -0.37
N GLU A 315 17.40 5.22 -1.67
CA GLU A 315 17.18 6.57 -2.18
C GLU A 315 15.77 7.08 -1.84
N ALA A 316 14.76 6.24 -2.00
CA ALA A 316 13.38 6.59 -1.68
C ALA A 316 13.16 6.75 -0.16
N PHE A 317 13.85 5.95 0.67
CA PHE A 317 13.84 6.12 2.12
C PHE A 317 14.53 7.41 2.57
N PHE A 318 15.66 7.77 1.95
CA PHE A 318 16.34 9.02 2.24
C PHE A 318 15.51 10.24 1.81
N ALA A 319 14.88 10.18 0.64
CA ALA A 319 13.97 11.23 0.18
C ALA A 319 12.81 11.45 1.16
N GLU A 320 12.20 10.38 1.67
CA GLU A 320 11.13 10.53 2.67
C GLU A 320 11.64 11.10 4.00
N MET A 321 12.81 10.64 4.47
CA MET A 321 13.40 11.14 5.71
C MET A 321 13.76 12.64 5.60
N GLU A 322 14.20 13.10 4.42
CA GLU A 322 14.42 14.52 4.12
C GLU A 322 13.11 15.31 4.14
N LEU A 323 12.02 14.77 3.58
CA LEU A 323 10.69 15.38 3.63
C LEU A 323 10.20 15.53 5.07
N GLU A 324 10.25 14.47 5.88
CA GLU A 324 9.86 14.55 7.30
C GLU A 324 10.71 15.55 8.10
N SER A 325 12.00 15.66 7.77
CA SER A 325 12.89 16.64 8.42
C SER A 325 12.55 18.08 8.03
N SER A 326 12.13 18.29 6.77
CA SER A 326 11.74 19.60 6.24
C SER A 326 10.42 20.06 6.88
N GLU A 327 9.44 19.16 7.01
CA GLU A 327 8.17 19.43 7.69
C GLU A 327 8.39 19.84 9.16
N LYS A 328 9.26 19.14 9.90
CA LYS A 328 9.61 19.49 11.29
C LYS A 328 10.31 20.85 11.39
N CYS A 329 11.22 21.18 10.46
CA CYS A 329 11.88 22.48 10.43
C CYS A 329 10.88 23.62 10.20
N GLU A 330 9.87 23.40 9.35
CA GLU A 330 8.81 24.38 9.12
C GLU A 330 7.88 24.56 10.32
N GLU A 331 7.60 23.49 11.07
CA GLU A 331 6.86 23.58 12.34
C GLU A 331 7.64 24.36 13.41
N GLU A 332 8.94 24.11 13.56
CA GLU A 332 9.80 24.87 14.49
C GLU A 332 9.94 26.35 14.08
N ASP A 333 10.04 26.64 12.78
CA ASP A 333 10.05 28.01 12.25
C ASP A 333 8.67 28.69 12.42
N LYS A 334 7.60 27.94 12.75
CA LYS A 334 6.27 28.46 13.11
C LYS A 334 6.12 28.87 14.57
N ASP A 335 6.78 28.15 15.48
CA ASP A 335 6.70 28.39 16.93
C ASP A 335 7.78 29.35 17.48
N GLY A 336 8.77 29.75 16.67
CA GLY A 336 9.82 30.69 17.06
C GLY A 336 9.38 32.16 17.23
N GLU A 337 9.99 32.89 18.18
CA GLU A 337 9.74 34.31 18.43
C GLU A 337 9.91 35.18 17.15
N PRO A 338 9.06 36.20 16.93
CA PRO A 338 9.03 36.99 15.69
C PRO A 338 10.34 37.75 15.37
N ARG A 339 11.24 37.92 16.34
CA ARG A 339 12.54 38.58 16.15
C ARG A 339 13.59 37.70 15.46
N GLU A 340 13.52 36.38 15.60
CA GLU A 340 14.46 35.45 14.94
C GLU A 340 14.02 35.11 13.51
N ARG A 341 12.71 35.02 13.25
CA ARG A 341 12.13 34.88 11.90
C ARG A 341 12.67 35.94 10.92
N ARG A 342 12.72 37.21 11.33
CA ARG A 342 13.19 38.32 10.48
C ARG A 342 14.67 38.21 10.08
N ARG A 343 15.51 37.50 10.84
CA ARG A 343 16.94 37.35 10.51
C ARG A 343 17.23 36.17 9.57
N ARG A 344 16.36 35.15 9.52
CA ARG A 344 16.51 33.97 8.63
C ARG A 344 15.78 34.09 7.28
N VAL A 345 14.89 35.07 7.12
CA VAL A 345 14.16 35.33 5.85
C VAL A 345 15.08 35.75 4.69
N GLY A 346 16.33 36.12 4.95
CA GLY A 346 17.31 36.56 3.93
C GLY A 346 17.81 35.47 2.97
N THR A 347 17.34 34.23 3.08
CA THR A 347 17.81 33.08 2.25
C THR A 347 16.68 32.18 1.77
N LYS A 348 15.44 32.68 1.69
CA LYS A 348 14.31 31.89 1.18
C LYS A 348 14.21 31.98 -0.35
N THR A 349 14.09 30.84 -1.03
CA THR A 349 13.91 30.73 -2.49
C THR A 349 12.53 31.25 -2.92
N ARG A 350 12.36 31.62 -4.20
CA ARG A 350 11.12 32.22 -4.78
C ARG A 350 9.83 31.52 -4.32
N SER A 351 9.83 30.19 -4.38
CA SER A 351 8.72 29.35 -3.93
C SER A 351 8.39 29.55 -2.44
N GLN A 352 9.38 29.67 -1.55
CA GLN A 352 9.17 29.81 -0.10
C GLN A 352 8.59 31.17 0.31
N LYS A 353 8.79 32.25 -0.47
CA LYS A 353 8.17 33.56 -0.17
C LYS A 353 6.69 33.58 -0.53
N VAL A 354 6.35 33.07 -1.71
CA VAL A 354 4.97 32.84 -2.14
C VAL A 354 4.27 31.89 -1.16
N ASP A 355 4.98 30.89 -0.66
CA ASP A 355 4.50 29.95 0.33
C ASP A 355 4.18 30.62 1.69
N VAL A 356 5.00 31.57 2.15
CA VAL A 356 4.73 32.36 3.38
C VAL A 356 3.51 33.27 3.22
N LEU A 357 3.34 33.92 2.07
CA LEU A 357 2.20 34.81 1.80
C LEU A 357 0.88 34.05 1.71
N LEU A 358 0.86 32.92 1.00
CA LEU A 358 -0.30 32.04 0.94
C LEU A 358 -0.66 31.47 2.32
N HIS A 359 0.33 31.26 3.20
CA HIS A 359 0.09 30.77 4.57
C HIS A 359 -0.61 31.81 5.44
N HIS A 360 -0.19 33.06 5.35
CA HIS A 360 -0.76 34.16 6.12
C HIS A 360 -2.26 34.37 5.78
N MET A 361 -2.59 34.29 4.50
CA MET A 361 -3.98 34.44 4.01
C MET A 361 -4.89 33.30 4.44
N LEU A 362 -4.45 32.05 4.31
CA LEU A 362 -5.23 30.88 4.71
C LEU A 362 -5.45 30.81 6.23
N SER A 363 -4.45 31.21 7.03
CA SER A 363 -4.59 31.27 8.49
C SER A 363 -5.59 32.34 8.93
N ALA A 364 -5.68 33.47 8.22
CA ALA A 364 -6.63 34.54 8.53
C ALA A 364 -8.09 34.15 8.22
N GLU A 365 -8.32 33.31 7.21
CA GLU A 365 -9.64 32.73 6.85
C GLU A 365 -10.07 31.59 7.79
N LEU A 366 -9.16 30.68 8.16
CA LEU A 366 -9.42 29.62 9.14
C LEU A 366 -9.77 30.17 10.52
N GLN A 367 -9.20 31.33 10.89
CA GLN A 367 -9.50 31.99 12.15
C GLN A 367 -10.85 32.72 12.10
N LYS A 368 -11.23 33.31 10.96
CA LYS A 368 -12.57 33.89 10.74
C LYS A 368 -13.69 32.86 10.71
N SER A 369 -13.43 31.64 10.23
CA SER A 369 -14.42 30.55 10.19
C SER A 369 -14.62 29.83 11.52
N CYS A 370 -13.70 29.97 12.50
CA CYS A 370 -13.91 29.50 13.88
C CYS A 370 -14.68 30.49 14.77
N ASP A 371 -14.67 31.78 14.41
CA ASP A 371 -15.37 32.85 15.14
C ASP A 371 -16.80 33.13 14.61
N SER A 372 -17.25 32.36 13.61
CA SER A 372 -18.61 32.41 13.01
C SER A 372 -19.33 31.09 13.26
#